data_AF-X1AEE3-F1
#
_entry.id   AF-X1AEE3-F1
#
_cell.length_a   1.000
_cell.length_b   1.000
_cell.length_c   1.000
_cell.angle_alpha   90.00
_cell.angle_beta   90.00
_cell.angle_gamma   90.00
#
_symmetry.space_group_name_H-M   'P 1'
#
loop_
_entity.id
_entity.type
_entity.pdbx_description
1 polymer ?
#
loop_
_entity_poly.entity_id
_entity_poly.type
_entity_poly.pdbx_seq_one_letter_code
_entity_poly.pdbx_strand_id
1 'polypeptide(L)' 'MKIDLSRIMELRKKLGLTRKEFAETIGRGCIEYTVYRWEKGLTKKPIPVYQESLEKFIKKNSYLLDPETR' A
#
# COMPACT_ATOMS: atom_id res chain seq x y z
N MET A 1 -13.27 3.45 -5.60
CA MET A 1 -12.50 2.26 -6.04
C MET A 1 -12.30 1.37 -4.80
N LYS A 2 -12.40 0.04 -4.89
CA LYS A 2 -12.17 -0.81 -3.70
C LYS A 2 -10.67 -1.04 -3.60
N ILE A 3 -10.00 -0.45 -2.60
CA ILE A 3 -8.56 -0.65 -2.38
C ILE A 3 -8.35 -2.13 -2.04
N ASP A 4 -7.62 -2.83 -2.91
CA ASP A 4 -7.18 -4.19 -2.63
C ASP A 4 -5.86 -4.13 -1.83
N LEU A 5 -5.99 -4.27 -0.51
CA LEU A 5 -4.86 -4.25 0.41
C LEU A 5 -3.87 -5.40 0.15
N SER A 6 -4.29 -6.49 -0.53
CA SER A 6 -3.40 -7.61 -0.84
C SER A 6 -2.29 -7.20 -1.82
N ARG A 7 -2.57 -6.24 -2.71
CA ARG A 7 -1.61 -5.71 -3.70
C ARG A 7 -0.52 -4.82 -3.08
N ILE A 8 -0.74 -4.32 -1.86
CA ILE A 8 0.21 -3.43 -1.17
C ILE A 8 1.53 -4.16 -0.89
N MET A 9 1.46 -5.42 -0.44
CA MET A 9 2.66 -6.19 -0.13
C MET A 9 3.54 -6.36 -1.36
N GLU A 10 2.93 -6.66 -2.50
CA GLU A 10 3.65 -6.86 -3.75
C GLU A 10 4.30 -5.56 -4.23
N LEU A 11 3.53 -4.46 -4.28
CA LEU A 11 4.05 -3.14 -4.65
C LEU A 11 5.21 -2.71 -3.76
N ARG A 12 5.04 -2.84 -2.44
CA ARG A 12 6.09 -2.49 -1.46
C ARG A 12 7.37 -3.27 -1.73
N LYS A 13 7.26 -4.59 -1.92
CA LYS A 13 8.41 -5.46 -2.20
C LYS A 13 9.07 -5.13 -3.54
N LYS A 14 8.29 -4.87 -4.60
CA LYS A 14 8.81 -4.49 -5.93
C LYS A 14 9.54 -3.14 -5.90
N LEU A 15 9.13 -2.23 -5.02
CA LEU A 15 9.80 -0.94 -4.80
C LEU A 15 10.98 -1.03 -3.82
N GLY A 16 11.28 -2.21 -3.26
CA GLY A 16 12.36 -2.39 -2.30
C GLY A 16 12.15 -1.73 -0.93
N LEU A 17 10.92 -1.32 -0.62
CA LEU A 17 10.61 -0.59 0.61
C LEU A 17 10.44 -1.54 1.80
N THR A 18 10.95 -1.15 2.96
CA THR A 18 10.54 -1.72 4.25
C THR A 18 9.11 -1.29 4.58
N ARG A 19 8.48 -1.96 5.57
CA ARG A 19 7.14 -1.56 6.03
C ARG A 19 7.14 -0.16 6.64
N LYS A 20 8.24 0.21 7.30
CA LYS A 20 8.43 1.54 7.90
C LYS A 20 8.49 2.62 6.82
N GLU A 21 9.34 2.47 5.81
CA GLU A 21 9.45 3.44 4.70
C GLU A 21 8.14 3.56 3.90
N PHE A 22 7.43 2.43 3.73
CA PHE A 22 6.10 2.47 3.13
C PHE A 22 5.09 3.24 4.00
N ALA A 23 5.10 3.02 5.32
CA ALA A 23 4.23 3.78 6.24
C ALA A 23 4.53 5.29 6.18
N GLU A 24 5.82 5.66 6.14
CA GLU A 24 6.27 7.04 5.97
C GLU A 24 5.78 7.63 4.63
N THR A 25 5.79 6.83 3.55
CA THR A 25 5.25 7.24 2.24
C THR A 25 3.74 7.50 2.27
N ILE A 26 2.98 6.71 3.03
CA ILE A 26 1.53 6.91 3.19
C ILE A 26 1.25 8.14 4.06
N GLY A 27 2.13 8.44 5.01
CA GLY A 27 2.05 9.59 5.90
C GLY A 27 0.83 9.55 6.82
N ARG A 28 0.40 10.70 7.31
CA ARG A 28 -0.78 10.86 8.17
C ARG A 28 -0.76 10.00 9.44
N GLY A 29 0.43 9.79 10.01
CA GLY A 29 0.63 8.95 11.20
C GLY A 29 0.45 7.44 10.93
N CYS A 30 0.56 6.99 9.68
CA CYS A 30 0.66 5.57 9.39
C CYS A 30 1.95 5.02 10.01
N ILE A 31 1.85 3.85 10.63
CA ILE A 31 2.98 3.17 11.27
C ILE A 31 3.20 1.79 10.65
N GLU A 32 4.39 1.25 10.81
CA GLU A 32 4.76 -0.09 10.32
C GLU A 32 3.76 -1.17 10.75
N TYR A 33 3.27 -1.13 11.99
CA TYR A 33 2.30 -2.10 12.49
C TYR A 33 0.98 -2.08 11.70
N THR A 34 0.53 -0.89 11.28
CA THR A 34 -0.66 -0.74 10.45
C THR A 34 -0.45 -1.39 9.08
N VAL A 35 0.72 -1.20 8.47
CA VAL A 35 1.11 -1.86 7.22
C VAL A 35 1.15 -3.37 7.39
N TYR A 36 1.77 -3.87 8.45
CA TYR A 36 1.80 -5.30 8.77
C TYR A 36 0.39 -5.91 8.78
N ARG A 37 -0.57 -5.24 9.43
CA ARG A 37 -1.96 -5.70 9.47
C ARG A 37 -2.63 -5.71 8.10
N TRP A 38 -2.35 -4.73 7.24
CA TRP A 38 -2.82 -4.73 5.85
C TRP A 38 -2.29 -5.92 5.07
N GLU A 39 -0.96 -6.16 5.12
CA GLU A 39 -0.32 -7.26 4.38
C GLU A 39 -0.76 -8.65 4.85
N LYS A 40 -1.08 -8.80 6.14
CA LYS A 40 -1.57 -10.06 6.71
C LYS A 40 -3.08 -10.27 6.53
N GLY A 41 -3.78 -9.33 5.90
CA GLY A 41 -5.25 -9.40 5.75
C GLY A 41 -6.01 -9.24 7.07
N LEU A 42 -5.34 -8.82 8.15
CA LEU A 42 -5.93 -8.57 9.48
C LEU A 42 -6.79 -7.30 9.51
N THR A 43 -6.77 -6.56 8.42
CA THR A 43 -7.57 -5.37 8.17
C THR A 43 -8.23 -5.53 6.81
N LYS A 44 -9.56 -5.58 6.78
CA LYS A 44 -10.32 -5.72 5.52
C LYS A 44 -10.46 -4.40 4.75
N LYS A 45 -10.42 -3.27 5.46
CA LYS A 45 -10.52 -1.92 4.89
C LYS A 45 -9.64 -0.95 5.67
N PRO A 46 -8.82 -0.12 5.01
CA PRO A 46 -8.09 0.93 5.70
C PRO A 46 -9.08 2.01 6.17
N ILE A 47 -8.78 2.64 7.31
CA ILE A 47 -9.54 3.77 7.81
C ILE A 47 -9.46 4.96 6.82
N PRO A 48 -10.49 5.83 6.77
CA PRO A 48 -10.61 6.86 5.73
C PRO A 48 -9.38 7.77 5.57
N VAL A 49 -8.69 8.07 6.67
CA VAL A 49 -7.49 8.93 6.66
C VAL A 49 -6.38 8.41 5.74
N TYR A 50 -6.25 7.10 5.55
CA TYR A 50 -5.22 6.49 4.69
C TYR A 50 -5.70 6.20 3.26
N GLN A 51 -7.00 6.24 2.99
CA GLN A 51 -7.56 5.78 1.72
C GLN A 51 -7.00 6.56 0.53
N GLU A 52 -7.00 7.88 0.62
CA GLU A 52 -6.52 8.75 -0.46
C GLU A 52 -5.03 8.50 -0.77
N SER A 53 -4.18 8.43 0.27
CA SER A 53 -2.74 8.15 0.11
C SER A 53 -2.49 6.77 -0.49
N LEU A 54 -3.25 5.76 -0.05
CA LEU A 54 -3.17 4.40 -0.57
C LEU A 54 -3.60 4.32 -2.04
N GLU A 55 -4.71 4.97 -2.41
CA GLU A 55 -5.18 5.02 -3.79
C GLU A 55 -4.17 5.72 -4.70
N LYS A 56 -3.62 6.87 -4.28
CA LYS A 56 -2.56 7.57 -5.00
C LYS A 56 -1.33 6.70 -5.18
N PHE A 57 -0.89 6.02 -4.12
CA PHE A 57 0.27 5.14 -4.17
C PHE A 57 0.05 3.95 -5.12
N ILE A 58 -1.09 3.27 -5.03
CA ILE A 58 -1.40 2.12 -5.90
C ILE A 58 -1.51 2.58 -7.35
N LYS A 59 -2.22 3.69 -7.62
CA LYS A 59 -2.37 4.23 -8.97
C LYS A 59 -1.02 4.59 -9.57
N LYS A 60 -0.18 5.30 -8.82
CA LYS A 60 1.18 5.72 -9.24
C LYS A 60 2.05 4.52 -9.60
N ASN A 61 1.92 3.40 -8.88
CA ASN A 61 2.78 2.23 -9.04
C ASN A 61 2.09 1.04 -9.74
N SER A 62 0.92 1.26 -10.34
CA SER A 62 0.13 0.19 -10.98
C SER A 62 0.89 -0.53 -12.09
N TYR A 63 1.76 0.17 -12.81
CA TYR A 63 2.67 -0.39 -13.83
C TYR A 63 3.62 -1.49 -13.30
N LEU A 64 3.85 -1.56 -11.97
CA LEU A 64 4.64 -2.64 -11.37
C LEU A 64 3.84 -3.93 -11.19
N LEU A 65 2.50 -3.87 -11.20
CA LEU A 65 1.64 -5.04 -11.05
C LEU A 65 1.34 -5.70 -12.40
N ASP A 66 1.31 -4.93 -13.48
CA ASP A 66 0.93 -5.39 -14.82
C ASP A 66 2.11 -5.19 -15.81
N PRO A 67 2.98 -6.20 -16.01
CA PRO A 67 4.21 -6.07 -16.81
C PRO A 67 4.00 -5.74 -18.30
N GLU A 68 2.76 -5.87 -18.80
CA GLU A 68 2.40 -5.59 -20.19
C GLU A 68 2.17 -4.10 -20.49
N THR A 69 2.26 -3.21 -19.49
CA THR A 69 2.07 -1.75 -19.65
C THR A 69 3.35 -0.97 -19.94
N ARG A 70 4.40 -1.63 -20.45
CA ARG A 70 5.64 -0.97 -20.92
C ARG A 70 5.54 -0.48 -22.36
#